data_AF-A0A7I7SCF4-F1
#
_entry.id   AF-A0A7I7SCF4-F1
#
_cell.length_a   1.000
_cell.length_b   1.000
_cell.length_c   1.000
_cell.angle_alpha   90.00
_cell.angle_beta   90.00
_cell.angle_gamma   90.00
#
_symmetry.space_group_name_H-M   'P 1'
#
loop_
_entity.id
_entity.type
_entity.pdbx_description
1 polymer ?
#
loop_
_entity_poly.entity_id
_entity_poly.type
_entity_poly.pdbx_seq_one_letter_code
_entity_poly.pdbx_strand_id
1 'polypeptide(L)'
;MAEKYRLQFCHDGRDITADFHADTDATTVRVWDAGDLVCVAVSAQPGGWGYEASDYGADPAWDIDRRFGSWREALEAFGYGDVE
;
A
#
# COMPACT_ATOMS: atom_id res chain seq x y z
N MET A 1 -12.00 18.26 -7.48
CA MET A 1 -12.57 17.13 -6.73
C MET A 1 -11.37 16.40 -6.17
N ALA A 2 -11.18 16.35 -4.85
CA ALA A 2 -10.07 15.58 -4.29
C ALA A 2 -10.30 14.11 -4.66
N GLU A 3 -9.33 13.47 -5.30
CA GLU A 3 -9.37 12.04 -5.54
C GLU A 3 -9.40 11.34 -4.18
N LYS A 4 -10.49 10.61 -3.92
CA LYS A 4 -10.70 9.97 -2.63
C LYS A 4 -10.07 8.60 -2.67
N TYR A 5 -8.81 8.54 -2.28
CA TYR A 5 -8.14 7.27 -2.04
C TYR A 5 -8.67 6.62 -0.76
N ARG A 6 -8.62 5.29 -0.69
CA ARG A 6 -8.98 4.52 0.50
C ARG A 6 -7.87 3.53 0.81
N LEU A 7 -7.45 3.50 2.06
CA LEU A 7 -6.54 2.47 2.57
C LEU A 7 -7.28 1.18 2.94
N GLN A 8 -6.65 0.05 2.61
CA GLN A 8 -7.03 -1.27 3.11
C GLN A 8 -5.80 -1.91 3.76
N PHE A 9 -5.97 -2.40 4.98
CA PHE A 9 -4.96 -3.14 5.72
C PHE A 9 -5.27 -4.62 5.64
N CYS A 10 -4.28 -5.42 5.24
CA CYS A 10 -4.41 -6.87 5.12
C CYS A 10 -3.33 -7.59 5.92
N HIS A 11 -3.69 -8.71 6.53
CA HIS A 11 -2.77 -9.65 7.15
C HIS A 11 -2.97 -11.02 6.53
N ASP A 12 -1.93 -11.58 5.89
CA ASP A 12 -2.00 -12.88 5.21
C ASP A 12 -3.19 -12.99 4.23
N GLY A 13 -3.45 -11.90 3.49
CA GLY A 13 -4.55 -11.82 2.53
C GLY A 13 -5.95 -11.59 3.13
N ARG A 14 -6.10 -11.58 4.46
CA ARG A 14 -7.33 -11.20 5.15
C ARG A 14 -7.41 -9.70 5.34
N ASP A 15 -8.54 -9.10 4.98
CA ASP A 15 -8.85 -7.71 5.30
C ASP A 15 -9.04 -7.53 6.82
N ILE A 16 -8.21 -6.68 7.42
CA ILE A 16 -8.24 -6.29 8.83
C ILE A 16 -8.46 -4.79 9.00
N THR A 17 -8.91 -4.08 7.96
CA THR A 17 -9.04 -2.61 7.96
C THR A 17 -9.89 -2.06 9.11
N ALA A 18 -10.86 -2.84 9.59
CA ALA A 18 -11.73 -2.47 10.70
C ALA A 18 -11.14 -2.76 12.09
N ASP A 19 -9.98 -3.43 12.16
CA ASP A 19 -9.35 -3.83 13.43
C ASP A 19 -8.58 -2.65 14.05
N PHE A 20 -8.57 -2.59 15.38
CA PHE A 20 -7.97 -1.46 16.11
C PHE A 20 -6.45 -1.32 15.90
N HIS A 21 -5.76 -2.43 15.59
CA HIS A 21 -4.31 -2.48 15.38
C HIS A 21 -3.93 -2.76 13.92
N ALA A 22 -4.85 -2.52 12.99
CA ALA A 22 -4.66 -2.83 11.57
C ALA A 22 -3.40 -2.21 10.96
N ASP A 23 -3.03 -1.00 11.38
CA ASP A 23 -1.87 -0.27 10.86
C ASP A 23 -0.51 -0.92 11.22
N THR A 24 -0.49 -1.68 12.32
CA THR A 24 0.69 -2.32 12.87
C THR A 24 0.71 -3.81 12.52
N ASP A 25 -0.47 -4.45 12.49
CA ASP A 25 -0.60 -5.88 12.23
C ASP A 25 -0.60 -6.22 10.72
N ALA A 26 -0.81 -5.24 9.84
CA ALA A 26 -0.82 -5.49 8.40
C ALA A 26 0.50 -6.06 7.89
N THR A 27 0.40 -7.08 7.04
CA THR A 27 1.50 -7.56 6.19
C THR A 27 1.41 -7.00 4.78
N THR A 28 0.27 -6.45 4.39
CA THR A 28 0.04 -5.80 3.10
C THR A 28 -0.87 -4.59 3.30
N VAL A 29 -0.55 -3.48 2.65
CA VAL A 29 -1.39 -2.27 2.63
C VAL A 29 -1.69 -1.92 1.18
N ARG A 30 -2.96 -1.65 0.88
CA ARG A 30 -3.44 -1.32 -0.48
C ARG A 30 -4.06 0.05 -0.51
N VAL A 31 -3.78 0.78 -1.57
CA VAL A 31 -4.43 2.04 -1.90
C VAL A 31 -5.43 1.78 -3.02
N TRP A 32 -6.69 2.13 -2.78
CA TRP A 32 -7.78 1.99 -3.73
C TRP A 32 -8.21 3.36 -4.26
N ASP A 33 -8.49 3.47 -5.55
CA ASP A 33 -9.17 4.65 -6.11
C ASP A 33 -10.71 4.51 -6.07
N ALA A 34 -11.40 5.53 -6.58
CA ALA A 34 -12.86 5.58 -6.61
C ALA A 34 -13.51 4.56 -7.56
N GLY A 35 -12.75 4.00 -8.50
CA GLY A 35 -13.15 2.93 -9.42
C GLY A 35 -12.96 1.52 -8.87
N ASP A 36 -12.62 1.37 -7.58
CA ASP A 36 -12.30 0.09 -6.94
C ASP A 36 -11.14 -0.67 -7.64
N LEU A 37 -10.14 0.07 -8.13
CA LEU A 37 -8.87 -0.50 -8.59
C LEU A 37 -7.77 -0.22 -7.56
N VAL A 38 -6.83 -1.16 -7.44
CA VAL A 38 -5.66 -1.01 -6.59
C VAL A 38 -4.64 -0.15 -7.31
N CYS A 39 -4.49 1.10 -6.85
CA CYS A 39 -3.44 2.01 -7.28
C CYS A 39 -2.05 1.42 -7.00
N VAL A 40 -1.84 0.97 -5.76
CA VAL A 40 -0.62 0.30 -5.32
C VAL A 40 -0.91 -0.59 -4.12
N ALA A 41 -0.25 -1.74 -4.08
CA ALA A 41 -0.13 -2.60 -2.92
C ALA A 41 1.34 -2.66 -2.50
N VAL A 42 1.58 -2.48 -1.20
CA VAL A 42 2.90 -2.68 -0.60
C VAL A 42 2.81 -3.77 0.45
N SER A 43 3.83 -4.61 0.56
CA SER A 43 3.84 -5.71 1.53
C SER A 43 5.15 -5.82 2.29
N ALA A 44 5.04 -6.35 3.50
CA ALA A 44 6.16 -6.69 4.34
C ALA A 44 6.89 -7.90 3.74
N GLN A 45 8.19 -7.72 3.48
CA GLN A 45 9.07 -8.71 2.88
C GLN A 45 10.36 -8.81 3.72
N PRO A 46 11.20 -9.84 3.50
CA PRO A 46 12.54 -9.85 4.07
C PRO A 46 13.29 -8.56 3.70
N GLY A 47 13.77 -7.83 4.71
CA GLY A 47 14.50 -6.57 4.52
C GLY A 47 13.64 -5.30 4.50
N GLY A 48 12.32 -5.41 4.61
CA GLY A 48 11.42 -4.25 4.76
C GLY A 48 10.15 -4.33 3.91
N TRP A 49 9.44 -3.23 3.84
CA TRP A 49 8.26 -3.07 2.99
C TRP A 49 8.66 -2.78 1.55
N GLY A 50 7.93 -3.31 0.58
CA GLY A 50 8.22 -3.10 -0.84
C GLY A 50 6.98 -3.20 -1.72
N TYR A 51 7.15 -2.91 -3.00
CA TYR A 51 6.10 -3.06 -4.00
C TYR A 51 5.61 -4.52 -4.08
N GLU A 52 4.30 -4.70 -4.14
CA GLU A 52 3.64 -5.99 -4.35
C GLU A 52 2.92 -6.03 -5.70
N ALA A 53 2.00 -5.07 -5.94
CA ALA A 53 1.15 -5.07 -7.12
C ALA A 53 0.52 -3.70 -7.40
N SER A 54 -0.02 -3.54 -8.60
CA SER A 54 -0.91 -2.44 -9.02
C SER A 54 -1.79 -2.94 -10.18
N ASP A 55 -3.07 -2.58 -10.19
CA ASP A 55 -3.99 -2.89 -11.30
C ASP A 55 -3.67 -2.05 -12.55
N TYR A 56 -2.94 -0.94 -12.39
CA TYR A 56 -2.46 -0.09 -13.49
C TYR A 56 -1.08 -0.51 -14.01
N GLY A 57 -0.44 -1.48 -13.35
CA GLY A 57 0.97 -1.81 -13.55
C GLY A 57 1.90 -0.86 -12.77
N ALA A 58 3.16 -1.28 -12.59
CA ALA A 58 4.16 -0.46 -11.93
C ALA A 58 4.50 0.77 -12.77
N ASP A 59 4.48 1.95 -12.16
CA ASP A 59 4.97 3.17 -12.81
C ASP A 59 6.48 3.03 -13.12
N PRO A 60 6.95 3.42 -14.31
CA PRO A 60 8.37 3.30 -14.67
C PRO A 60 9.34 4.06 -13.76
N ALA A 61 8.87 5.07 -13.03
CA ALA A 61 9.66 5.81 -12.05
C ALA A 61 9.74 5.11 -10.69
N TRP A 62 8.93 4.08 -10.43
CA TRP A 62 8.96 3.35 -9.18
C TRP A 62 10.16 2.40 -9.11
N ASP A 63 10.92 2.51 -8.01
CA ASP A 63 11.93 1.53 -7.65
C ASP A 63 11.26 0.35 -6.92
N ILE A 64 10.73 -0.60 -7.69
CA ILE A 64 9.97 -1.75 -7.17
C ILE A 64 10.84 -2.75 -6.39
N ASP A 65 12.16 -2.73 -6.60
CA ASP A 65 13.12 -3.58 -5.90
C ASP A 65 13.56 -2.97 -4.55
N ARG A 66 13.28 -1.69 -4.32
CA ARG A 66 13.59 -1.02 -3.06
C ARG A 66 12.80 -1.60 -1.88
N ARG A 67 13.43 -1.57 -0.71
CA ARG A 67 12.82 -1.91 0.58
C ARG A 67 12.84 -0.71 1.52
N PHE A 68 11.75 -0.53 2.27
CA PHE A 68 11.47 0.60 3.14
C PHE A 68 11.27 0.13 4.58
N GLY A 69 11.50 1.01 5.55
CA GLY A 69 11.35 0.68 6.98
C GLY A 69 9.89 0.41 7.37
N SER A 70 8.94 1.05 6.69
CA SER A 70 7.52 0.98 6.96
C SER A 70 6.67 1.05 5.69
N TRP A 71 5.40 0.65 5.80
CA TRP A 71 4.44 0.78 4.71
C TRP A 71 4.20 2.25 4.32
N ARG A 72 4.19 3.18 5.29
CA ARG A 72 4.01 4.62 5.02
C ARG A 72 5.11 5.17 4.13
N GLU A 73 6.37 4.84 4.44
CA GLU A 73 7.52 5.25 3.62
C GLU A 73 7.44 4.65 2.21
N ALA A 74 6.99 3.40 2.07
CA ALA A 74 6.79 2.79 0.77
C ALA A 74 5.71 3.50 -0.04
N LEU A 75 4.54 3.78 0.56
CA LEU A 75 3.47 4.52 -0.11
C LEU A 75 3.90 5.94 -0.49
N GLU A 76 4.62 6.65 0.38
CA GLU A 76 5.18 7.98 0.07
C GLU A 76 6.10 7.91 -1.15
N ALA A 77 7.00 6.93 -1.22
CA ALA A 77 7.89 6.74 -2.35
C ALA A 77 7.15 6.44 -3.68
N PHE A 78 5.95 5.86 -3.60
CA PHE A 78 5.07 5.59 -4.75
C PHE A 78 4.07 6.72 -5.03
N GLY A 79 4.09 7.81 -4.26
CA GLY A 79 3.25 8.99 -4.48
C GLY A 79 1.92 9.00 -3.71
N TYR A 80 1.74 8.11 -2.74
CA TYR A 80 0.52 7.94 -1.95
C TYR A 80 0.74 8.23 -0.46
N GLY A 81 1.59 9.21 -0.10
CA GLY A 81 1.87 9.56 1.30
C GLY A 81 0.73 10.29 2.04
N ASP A 82 -0.25 10.83 1.31
CA ASP A 82 -1.37 11.66 1.83
C ASP A 82 -2.70 10.90 1.90
N VAL A 83 -2.69 9.58 1.71
CA VAL A 83 -3.92 8.78 1.77
C VAL A 83 -4.34 8.57 3.23
N GLU A 84 -5.46 9.15 3.62
CA GLU A 84 -6.09 9.04 4.95
C GLU A 84 -7.14 7.92 5.04
#